data_AF-A0A075JVP0-F1
#
_entry.id   AF-A0A075JVP0-F1
#
_cell.length_a   1.000
_cell.length_b   1.000
_cell.length_c   1.000
_cell.angle_alpha   90.00
_cell.angle_beta   90.00
_cell.angle_gamma   90.00
#
_symmetry.space_group_name_H-M   'P 1'
#
loop_
_entity.id
_entity.type
_entity.pdbx_description
1 polymer ?
#
loop_
_entity_poly.entity_id
_entity_poly.type
_entity_poly.pdbx_seq_one_letter_code
_entity_poly.pdbx_strand_id
1 'polypeptide(L)'
;MNNEVEHFITEGVRLKRAGDLEGALNCYLQAVDLNPTNMKVFISLAKTAHLLKRQNLAARCYLSATHLMLEPIEKVIDSPEKLPDYLRMAYGEFLEEQLQQLPRKSAFAILLDSNTPRHTAHTMIDLSPDILENRSDLKPFSEIYRASILGDGSYGSILNQYGYTSDDQMKVEKEIYIPAGQKFLMTDLKWDQIESQDVIDIYF
;
A
#
# COMPACT_ATOMS: atom_id res chain seq x y z
N MET A 1 18.60 15.41 7.91
CA MET A 1 18.09 14.40 6.95
C MET A 1 17.33 13.26 7.65
N ASN A 2 17.92 12.13 8.09
CA ASN A 2 17.10 11.02 8.66
C ASN A 2 16.28 11.39 9.90
N ASN A 3 16.82 12.22 10.80
CA ASN A 3 16.10 12.66 12.00
C ASN A 3 14.92 13.60 11.70
N GLU A 4 15.02 14.41 10.63
CA GLU A 4 13.95 15.34 10.24
C GLU A 4 12.83 14.62 9.49
N VAL A 5 13.17 13.66 8.63
CA VAL A 5 12.18 12.78 8.00
C VAL A 5 11.38 12.03 9.06
N GLU A 6 12.04 11.44 10.06
CA GLU A 6 11.36 10.72 11.13
C GLU A 6 10.50 11.64 12.01
N HIS A 7 10.95 12.88 12.23
CA HIS A 7 10.17 13.89 12.94
C HIS A 7 8.84 14.17 12.22
N PHE A 8 8.88 14.45 10.91
CA PHE A 8 7.68 14.67 10.12
C PHE A 8 6.77 13.44 10.05
N ILE A 9 7.34 12.22 9.95
CA ILE A 9 6.56 10.99 10.01
C ILE A 9 5.81 10.89 11.35
N THR A 10 6.51 11.10 12.46
CA THR A 10 5.95 10.99 13.81
C THR A 10 4.85 12.02 14.03
N GLU A 11 5.08 13.27 13.64
CA GLU A 11 4.09 14.34 13.77
C GLU A 11 2.88 14.09 12.85
N GLY A 12 3.10 13.64 11.62
CA GLY A 12 2.03 13.24 10.73
C GLY A 12 1.15 12.11 11.30
N VAL A 13 1.77 11.12 11.96
CA VAL A 13 1.01 10.04 12.64
C VAL A 13 0.17 10.61 13.79
N ARG A 14 0.75 11.52 14.58
CA ARG A 14 0.04 12.17 15.69
C ARG A 14 -1.16 12.97 15.20
N LEU A 15 -0.97 13.81 14.18
CA LEU A 15 -2.02 14.64 13.58
C LEU A 15 -3.13 13.78 12.96
N LYS A 16 -2.76 12.72 12.23
CA LYS A 16 -3.72 11.78 11.63
C LYS A 16 -4.61 11.15 12.71
N ARG A 17 -4.03 10.65 13.81
CA ARG A 17 -4.79 10.07 14.93
C ARG A 17 -5.68 11.08 15.64
N ALA A 18 -5.28 12.35 15.65
CA ALA A 18 -6.08 13.46 16.18
C ALA A 18 -7.19 13.93 15.22
N GLY A 19 -7.27 13.36 14.00
CA GLY A 19 -8.24 13.74 12.97
C GLY A 19 -7.82 14.96 12.13
N ASP A 20 -6.67 15.57 12.40
CA ASP A 20 -6.10 16.62 11.55
C ASP A 20 -5.39 16.00 10.35
N LEU A 21 -6.20 15.57 9.38
CA LEU A 21 -5.71 14.85 8.21
C LEU A 21 -4.96 15.76 7.22
N GLU A 22 -5.33 17.04 7.11
CA GLU A 22 -4.62 18.00 6.25
C GLU A 22 -3.26 18.37 6.86
N GLY A 23 -3.19 18.56 8.18
CA GLY A 23 -1.92 18.72 8.89
C GLY A 23 -1.01 17.50 8.71
N ALA A 24 -1.57 16.30 8.87
CA ALA A 24 -0.82 15.05 8.65
C ALA A 24 -0.29 14.94 7.20
N LEU A 25 -1.12 15.29 6.22
CA LEU A 25 -0.74 15.32 4.81
C LEU A 25 0.46 16.23 4.58
N ASN A 26 0.43 17.46 5.12
CA ASN A 26 1.52 18.42 4.98
C ASN A 26 2.83 17.89 5.58
N CYS A 27 2.79 17.26 6.76
CA CYS A 27 3.98 16.64 7.35
C CYS A 27 4.56 15.57 6.41
N TYR A 28 3.72 14.69 5.84
CA TYR A 28 4.22 13.65 4.95
C TYR A 28 4.77 14.21 3.64
N LEU A 29 4.20 15.29 3.09
CA LEU A 29 4.77 15.97 1.92
C LEU A 29 6.17 16.53 2.22
N GLN A 30 6.36 17.18 3.37
CA GLN A 30 7.69 17.64 3.81
C GLN A 30 8.68 16.48 3.99
N ALA A 31 8.21 15.31 4.46
CA ALA A 31 9.03 14.12 4.55
C ALA A 31 9.42 13.55 3.17
N VAL A 32 8.53 13.63 2.17
CA VAL A 32 8.83 13.24 0.78
C VAL A 32 9.88 14.17 0.18
N ASP A 33 9.75 15.49 0.36
CA ASP A 33 10.72 16.48 -0.15
C ASP A 33 12.14 16.22 0.38
N LEU A 34 12.24 15.76 1.64
CA LEU A 34 13.53 15.42 2.27
C LEU A 34 14.07 14.05 1.86
N ASN A 35 13.20 13.08 1.58
CA ASN A 35 13.59 11.73 1.17
C ASN A 35 12.53 11.11 0.24
N PRO A 36 12.67 11.30 -1.09
CA PRO A 36 11.70 10.83 -2.07
C PRO A 36 11.80 9.32 -2.33
N THR A 37 12.65 8.58 -1.60
CA THR A 37 12.77 7.11 -1.71
C THR A 37 12.30 6.39 -0.44
N ASN A 38 11.75 7.11 0.55
CA ASN A 38 11.26 6.50 1.78
C ASN A 38 9.85 5.90 1.61
N MET A 39 9.79 4.58 1.38
CA MET A 39 8.55 3.81 1.27
C MET A 39 7.54 4.07 2.41
N LYS A 40 8.01 4.21 3.66
CA LYS A 40 7.12 4.42 4.82
C LYS A 40 6.37 5.75 4.73
N VAL A 41 7.02 6.78 4.17
CA VAL A 41 6.40 8.09 3.96
C VAL A 41 5.29 7.96 2.94
N PHE A 42 5.53 7.34 1.78
CA PHE A 42 4.50 7.12 0.76
C PHE A 42 3.33 6.28 1.27
N ILE A 43 3.57 5.22 2.04
CA ILE A 43 2.47 4.44 2.66
C ILE A 43 1.64 5.30 3.62
N SER A 44 2.28 6.17 4.40
CA SER A 44 1.60 7.03 5.37
C SER A 44 0.82 8.16 4.66
N LEU A 45 1.41 8.74 3.61
CA LEU A 45 0.77 9.69 2.72
C LEU A 45 -0.44 9.08 2.04
N ALA A 46 -0.32 7.84 1.54
CA ALA A 46 -1.40 7.11 0.87
C ALA A 46 -2.59 6.85 1.80
N LYS A 47 -2.33 6.38 3.04
CA LYS A 47 -3.36 6.18 4.06
C LYS A 47 -4.07 7.49 4.40
N THR A 48 -3.32 8.58 4.53
CA THR A 48 -3.88 9.90 4.83
C THR A 48 -4.72 10.45 3.67
N ALA A 49 -4.23 10.30 2.44
CA ALA A 49 -4.98 10.65 1.23
C ALA A 49 -6.26 9.82 1.09
N HIS A 50 -6.24 8.53 1.44
CA HIS A 50 -7.44 7.70 1.51
C HIS A 50 -8.45 8.25 2.52
N LEU A 51 -8.00 8.59 3.74
CA LEU A 51 -8.86 9.17 4.78
C LEU A 51 -9.48 10.51 4.35
N LEU A 52 -8.74 11.30 3.57
CA LEU A 52 -9.19 12.53 2.91
C LEU A 52 -10.04 12.30 1.65
N LYS A 53 -10.33 11.05 1.28
CA LYS A 53 -11.06 10.67 0.06
C LYS A 53 -10.38 11.14 -1.25
N ARG A 54 -9.06 11.38 -1.22
CA ARG A 54 -8.23 11.75 -2.37
C ARG A 54 -7.68 10.51 -3.08
N GLN A 55 -8.56 9.79 -3.77
CA GLN A 55 -8.27 8.46 -4.35
C GLN A 55 -7.04 8.44 -5.26
N ASN A 56 -6.95 9.36 -6.23
CA ASN A 56 -5.84 9.40 -7.19
C ASN A 56 -4.48 9.60 -6.50
N LEU A 57 -4.43 10.48 -5.49
CA LEU A 57 -3.20 10.72 -4.72
C LEU A 57 -2.82 9.46 -3.93
N ALA A 58 -3.79 8.82 -3.25
CA ALA A 58 -3.54 7.59 -2.51
C ALA A 58 -3.02 6.46 -3.42
N ALA A 59 -3.61 6.27 -4.60
CA ALA A 59 -3.19 5.26 -5.57
C ALA A 59 -1.75 5.51 -6.05
N ARG A 60 -1.41 6.74 -6.44
CA ARG A 60 -0.04 7.12 -6.85
C ARG A 60 0.99 6.89 -5.75
N CYS A 61 0.64 7.17 -4.50
CA CYS A 61 1.51 6.93 -3.36
C CYS A 61 1.74 5.43 -3.10
N TYR A 62 0.69 4.59 -3.20
CA TYR A 62 0.87 3.14 -3.10
C TYR A 62 1.71 2.58 -4.25
N LEU A 63 1.50 3.05 -5.47
CA LEU A 63 2.34 2.69 -6.62
C LEU A 63 3.80 3.07 -6.39
N SER A 64 4.06 4.28 -5.88
CA SER A 64 5.41 4.74 -5.54
C SER A 64 6.07 3.87 -4.47
N ALA A 65 5.34 3.53 -3.40
CA ALA A 65 5.84 2.66 -2.33
C ALA A 65 6.15 1.25 -2.84
N THR A 66 5.27 0.67 -3.66
CA THR A 66 5.50 -0.65 -4.26
C THR A 66 6.64 -0.61 -5.26
N HIS A 67 6.78 0.45 -6.07
CA HIS A 67 7.88 0.63 -7.00
C HIS A 67 9.23 0.61 -6.27
N LEU A 68 9.37 1.43 -5.22
CA LEU A 68 10.59 1.49 -4.40
C LEU A 68 10.90 0.17 -3.66
N MET A 69 9.88 -0.65 -3.36
CA MET A 69 10.07 -1.98 -2.79
C MET A 69 10.64 -2.96 -3.81
N LEU A 70 10.19 -2.88 -5.06
CA LEU A 70 10.55 -3.79 -6.13
C LEU A 70 11.86 -3.43 -6.83
N GLU A 71 12.18 -2.14 -6.93
CA GLU A 71 13.38 -1.62 -7.58
C GLU A 71 14.68 -2.35 -7.17
N PRO A 72 15.02 -2.52 -5.88
CA PRO A 72 16.24 -3.21 -5.50
C PRO A 72 16.16 -4.73 -5.76
N ILE A 73 14.97 -5.30 -5.82
CA ILE A 73 14.74 -6.72 -6.16
C ILE A 73 15.01 -6.92 -7.64
N GLU A 74 14.43 -6.08 -8.51
CA GLU A 74 14.59 -6.18 -9.96
C GLU A 74 16.06 -6.12 -10.37
N LYS A 75 16.85 -5.22 -9.77
CA LYS A 75 18.29 -5.06 -10.09
C LYS A 75 19.13 -6.32 -9.89
N VAL A 76 18.67 -7.24 -9.05
CA VAL A 76 19.45 -8.44 -8.69
C VAL A 76 18.73 -9.75 -8.99
N ILE A 77 17.51 -9.71 -9.53
CA ILE A 77 16.65 -10.91 -9.70
C ILE A 77 17.21 -11.93 -10.70
N ASP A 78 18.04 -11.48 -11.65
CA ASP A 78 18.77 -12.36 -12.57
C ASP A 78 20.00 -13.04 -11.93
N SER A 79 20.30 -12.70 -10.67
CA SER A 79 21.30 -13.32 -9.82
C SER A 79 20.67 -13.62 -8.44
N PRO A 80 19.71 -14.58 -8.34
CA PRO A 80 18.89 -14.78 -7.14
C PRO A 80 19.68 -15.05 -5.85
N GLU A 81 20.94 -15.48 -5.95
CA GLU A 81 21.85 -15.63 -4.81
C GLU A 81 22.14 -14.31 -4.08
N LYS A 82 21.94 -13.16 -4.73
CA LYS A 82 22.08 -11.80 -4.17
C LYS A 82 20.82 -11.30 -3.46
N LEU A 83 19.69 -12.00 -3.60
CA LEU A 83 18.48 -11.67 -2.84
C LEU A 83 18.69 -12.00 -1.35
N PRO A 84 18.02 -11.27 -0.44
CA PRO A 84 17.84 -11.72 0.93
C PRO A 84 17.31 -13.16 0.99
N ASP A 85 17.79 -13.96 1.94
CA ASP A 85 17.51 -15.40 2.01
C ASP A 85 16.01 -15.72 1.94
N TYR A 86 15.17 -14.95 2.65
CA TYR A 86 13.72 -15.14 2.64
C TYR A 86 13.09 -14.91 1.26
N LEU A 87 13.57 -13.93 0.50
CA LEU A 87 13.11 -13.67 -0.86
C LEU A 87 13.64 -14.72 -1.83
N ARG A 88 14.88 -15.16 -1.68
CA ARG A 88 15.45 -16.23 -2.50
C ARG A 88 14.69 -17.53 -2.32
N MET A 89 14.38 -17.91 -1.09
CA MET A 89 13.56 -19.08 -0.79
C MET A 89 12.19 -18.96 -1.43
N ALA A 90 11.49 -17.84 -1.19
CA ALA A 90 10.16 -17.63 -1.75
C ALA A 90 10.17 -17.61 -3.30
N TYR A 91 11.19 -17.01 -3.92
CA TYR A 91 11.35 -17.01 -5.38
C TYR A 91 11.54 -18.42 -5.93
N GLY A 92 12.28 -19.29 -5.24
CA GLY A 92 12.50 -20.68 -5.63
C GLY A 92 11.25 -21.58 -5.60
N GLU A 93 10.19 -21.16 -4.91
CA GLU A 93 8.90 -21.86 -4.90
C GLU A 93 8.06 -21.61 -6.16
N PHE A 94 8.42 -20.61 -6.97
CA PHE A 94 7.72 -20.31 -8.22
C PHE A 94 8.23 -21.18 -9.37
N LEU A 95 7.31 -21.71 -10.16
CA LEU A 95 7.63 -22.38 -11.42
C LEU A 95 8.07 -21.34 -12.46
N GLU A 96 8.96 -21.73 -13.37
CA GLU A 96 9.46 -20.85 -14.43
C GLU A 96 8.32 -20.26 -15.29
N GLU A 97 7.30 -21.06 -15.60
CA GLU A 97 6.11 -20.62 -16.34
C GLU A 97 5.31 -19.54 -15.60
N GLN A 98 5.26 -19.58 -14.26
CA GLN A 98 4.59 -18.56 -13.46
C GLN A 98 5.38 -17.25 -13.50
N LEU A 99 6.71 -17.32 -13.43
CA LEU A 99 7.59 -16.15 -13.49
C LEU A 99 7.56 -15.48 -14.87
N GLN A 100 7.45 -16.26 -15.95
CA GLN A 100 7.34 -15.73 -17.32
C GLN A 100 6.03 -14.98 -17.60
N GLN A 101 4.97 -15.23 -16.81
CA GLN A 101 3.70 -14.52 -16.93
C GLN A 101 3.67 -13.19 -16.18
N LEU A 102 4.66 -12.94 -15.32
CA LEU A 102 4.77 -11.69 -14.58
C LEU A 102 5.24 -10.56 -15.51
N PRO A 103 4.79 -9.32 -15.27
CA PRO A 103 5.25 -8.16 -16.05
C PRO A 103 6.76 -7.94 -15.92
N ARG A 104 7.33 -8.27 -14.75
CA ARG A 104 8.75 -8.39 -14.45
C ARG A 104 8.96 -9.47 -13.40
N LYS A 105 10.15 -10.08 -13.35
CA LYS A 105 10.43 -11.16 -12.37
C LYS A 105 10.27 -10.68 -10.93
N SER A 106 10.67 -9.45 -10.59
CA SER A 106 10.48 -8.88 -9.24
C SER A 106 9.02 -8.84 -8.78
N ALA A 107 8.05 -8.87 -9.70
CA ALA A 107 6.63 -8.80 -9.37
C ALA A 107 6.15 -9.95 -8.45
N PHE A 108 6.87 -11.07 -8.36
CA PHE A 108 6.57 -12.15 -7.41
C PHE A 108 6.48 -11.61 -5.96
N ALA A 109 7.25 -10.57 -5.62
CA ALA A 109 7.24 -9.99 -4.28
C ALA A 109 5.89 -9.33 -3.94
N ILE A 110 5.11 -8.87 -4.93
CA ILE A 110 3.73 -8.41 -4.73
C ILE A 110 2.82 -9.56 -4.26
N LEU A 111 3.09 -10.80 -4.72
CA LEU A 111 2.32 -11.98 -4.36
C LEU A 111 2.61 -12.44 -2.92
N LEU A 112 3.79 -12.09 -2.40
CA LEU A 112 4.21 -12.36 -1.01
C LEU A 112 3.74 -11.27 -0.03
N ASP A 113 3.61 -10.02 -0.51
CA ASP A 113 3.13 -8.91 0.31
C ASP A 113 1.61 -8.97 0.49
N SER A 114 1.15 -8.99 1.73
CA SER A 114 -0.26 -8.89 2.09
C SER A 114 -0.66 -7.47 2.49
N ASN A 115 0.29 -6.56 2.72
CA ASN A 115 0.01 -5.25 3.30
C ASN A 115 -0.23 -4.15 2.28
N THR A 116 0.67 -3.95 1.32
CA THR A 116 0.49 -2.87 0.34
C THR A 116 -0.70 -3.17 -0.58
N PRO A 117 -0.86 -4.40 -1.13
CA PRO A 117 -2.03 -4.74 -1.94
C PRO A 117 -3.37 -4.48 -1.25
N ARG A 118 -3.56 -4.93 0.01
CA ARG A 118 -4.84 -4.67 0.71
C ARG A 118 -5.14 -3.18 0.82
N HIS A 119 -4.15 -2.36 1.13
CA HIS A 119 -4.31 -0.92 1.29
C HIS A 119 -4.65 -0.23 -0.04
N THR A 120 -3.99 -0.66 -1.11
CA THR A 120 -4.28 -0.23 -2.48
C THR A 120 -5.71 -0.60 -2.87
N ALA A 121 -6.15 -1.83 -2.60
CA ALA A 121 -7.48 -2.28 -2.93
C ALA A 121 -8.56 -1.51 -2.19
N HIS A 122 -8.41 -1.26 -0.89
CA HIS A 122 -9.33 -0.39 -0.16
C HIS A 122 -9.42 1.00 -0.79
N THR A 123 -8.32 1.54 -1.29
CA THR A 123 -8.36 2.82 -2.01
C THR A 123 -9.14 2.73 -3.33
N MET A 124 -8.96 1.67 -4.10
CA MET A 124 -9.62 1.53 -5.40
C MET A 124 -11.10 1.13 -5.28
N ILE A 125 -11.44 0.32 -4.29
CA ILE A 125 -12.79 -0.21 -4.05
C ILE A 125 -13.60 0.79 -3.22
N ASP A 126 -13.11 1.18 -2.04
CA ASP A 126 -13.89 1.95 -1.08
C ASP A 126 -14.12 3.40 -1.48
N LEU A 127 -13.28 3.93 -2.36
CA LEU A 127 -13.39 5.30 -2.87
C LEU A 127 -14.02 5.35 -4.26
N SER A 128 -14.47 4.20 -4.79
CA SER A 128 -15.21 4.11 -6.04
C SER A 128 -16.71 3.91 -5.73
N PRO A 129 -17.55 4.96 -5.89
CA PRO A 129 -18.98 4.87 -5.59
C PRO A 129 -19.66 3.73 -6.35
N ASP A 130 -19.36 3.59 -7.65
CA ASP A 130 -19.94 2.55 -8.51
C ASP A 130 -19.64 1.15 -7.98
N ILE A 131 -18.43 0.90 -7.45
CA ILE A 131 -18.06 -0.41 -6.92
C ILE A 131 -18.79 -0.66 -5.59
N LEU A 132 -18.76 0.30 -4.65
CA LEU A 132 -19.38 0.16 -3.33
C LEU A 132 -20.91 0.10 -3.38
N GLU A 133 -21.54 0.74 -4.36
CA GLU A 133 -22.98 0.65 -4.57
C GLU A 133 -23.37 -0.77 -5.01
N ASN A 134 -22.59 -1.38 -5.91
CA ASN A 134 -22.80 -2.75 -6.38
C ASN A 134 -22.31 -3.82 -5.38
N ARG A 135 -21.43 -3.45 -4.44
CA ARG A 135 -20.86 -4.32 -3.40
C ARG A 135 -21.17 -3.77 -2.02
N SER A 136 -22.46 -3.60 -1.72
CA SER A 136 -22.91 -3.08 -0.42
C SER A 136 -22.44 -3.93 0.76
N ASP A 137 -22.14 -5.21 0.54
CA ASP A 137 -21.53 -6.13 1.50
C ASP A 137 -20.13 -5.69 1.97
N LEU A 138 -19.43 -4.87 1.18
CA LEU A 138 -18.10 -4.36 1.52
C LEU A 138 -18.13 -3.07 2.37
N LYS A 139 -19.27 -2.40 2.49
CA LYS A 139 -19.40 -1.13 3.23
C LYS A 139 -18.93 -1.25 4.69
N PRO A 140 -19.31 -2.28 5.47
CA PRO A 140 -18.78 -2.46 6.82
C PRO A 140 -17.24 -2.55 6.84
N PHE A 141 -16.65 -3.32 5.92
CA PHE A 141 -15.20 -3.52 5.85
C PHE A 141 -14.45 -2.25 5.44
N SER A 142 -15.07 -1.40 4.63
CA SER A 142 -14.53 -0.07 4.34
C SER A 142 -14.46 0.83 5.58
N GLU A 143 -15.51 0.82 6.40
CA GLU A 143 -15.52 1.61 7.65
C GLU A 143 -14.55 1.05 8.70
N ILE A 144 -14.48 -0.28 8.82
CA ILE A 144 -13.51 -0.98 9.68
C ILE A 144 -12.08 -0.63 9.25
N TYR A 145 -11.80 -0.67 7.94
CA TYR A 145 -10.50 -0.30 7.40
C TYR A 145 -10.16 1.17 7.68
N ARG A 146 -11.11 2.08 7.44
CA ARG A 146 -10.96 3.51 7.74
C ARG A 146 -10.57 3.73 9.20
N ALA A 147 -11.27 3.08 10.14
CA ALA A 147 -10.98 3.15 11.57
C ALA A 147 -9.58 2.58 11.90
N SER A 148 -9.20 1.47 11.27
CA SER A 148 -7.88 0.85 11.41
C SER A 148 -6.74 1.79 10.99
N ILE A 149 -6.86 2.43 9.82
CA ILE A 149 -5.79 3.31 9.31
C ILE A 149 -5.78 4.69 9.96
N LEU A 150 -6.92 5.16 10.50
CA LEU A 150 -7.00 6.37 11.31
C LEU A 150 -6.23 6.18 12.62
N GLY A 151 -6.47 5.06 13.31
CA GLY A 151 -5.73 4.66 14.50
C GLY A 151 -6.03 5.50 15.74
N ASP A 152 -7.24 6.06 15.81
CA ASP A 152 -7.77 6.82 16.95
C ASP A 152 -8.33 5.93 18.08
N GLY A 153 -8.24 4.61 17.93
CA GLY A 153 -8.78 3.63 18.87
C GLY A 153 -10.20 3.16 18.55
N SER A 154 -10.85 3.69 17.51
CA SER A 154 -12.23 3.32 17.13
C SER A 154 -12.35 1.94 16.48
N TYR A 155 -11.24 1.34 16.01
CA TYR A 155 -11.26 0.08 15.26
C TYR A 155 -12.08 -1.04 15.91
N GLY A 156 -11.87 -1.28 17.22
CA GLY A 156 -12.60 -2.33 17.94
C GLY A 156 -14.09 -2.03 18.11
N SER A 157 -14.47 -0.76 18.32
CA SER A 157 -15.89 -0.40 18.44
C SER A 157 -16.62 -0.49 17.10
N ILE A 158 -15.96 -0.14 15.99
CA ILE A 158 -16.53 -0.27 14.64
C ILE A 158 -16.70 -1.74 14.25
N LEU A 159 -15.74 -2.61 14.57
CA LEU A 159 -15.91 -4.06 14.41
C LEU A 159 -17.15 -4.58 15.14
N ASN A 160 -17.27 -4.25 16.43
CA ASN A 160 -18.39 -4.68 17.27
C ASN A 160 -19.73 -4.13 16.77
N GLN A 161 -19.76 -2.88 16.28
CA GLN A 161 -20.97 -2.26 15.70
C GLN A 161 -21.54 -3.10 14.55
N TYR A 162 -20.67 -3.66 13.72
CA TYR A 162 -21.06 -4.51 12.60
C TYR A 162 -21.16 -6.01 12.95
N GLY A 163 -20.89 -6.39 14.20
CA GLY A 163 -20.91 -7.79 14.63
C GLY A 163 -19.78 -8.63 14.04
N TYR A 164 -18.66 -8.02 13.67
CA TYR A 164 -17.49 -8.69 13.10
C TYR A 164 -16.33 -8.75 14.08
N THR A 165 -15.48 -9.76 13.90
CA THR A 165 -14.18 -9.90 14.56
C THR A 165 -13.04 -9.48 13.63
N SER A 166 -11.82 -9.39 14.17
CA SER A 166 -10.63 -9.21 13.35
C SER A 166 -10.42 -10.37 12.35
N ASP A 167 -10.86 -11.58 12.69
CA ASP A 167 -10.75 -12.76 11.83
C ASP A 167 -11.71 -12.68 10.64
N ASP A 168 -12.93 -12.17 10.87
CA ASP A 168 -13.89 -11.90 9.79
C ASP A 168 -13.33 -10.86 8.82
N GLN A 169 -12.75 -9.77 9.33
CA GLN A 169 -12.04 -8.80 8.48
C GLN A 169 -10.93 -9.50 7.70
N MET A 170 -10.03 -10.21 8.38
CA MET A 170 -8.89 -10.88 7.74
C MET A 170 -9.31 -11.84 6.62
N LYS A 171 -10.45 -12.53 6.78
CA LYS A 171 -11.02 -13.38 5.74
C LYS A 171 -11.38 -12.57 4.49
N VAL A 172 -12.09 -11.46 4.65
CA VAL A 172 -12.45 -10.57 3.54
C VAL A 172 -11.21 -9.93 2.90
N GLU A 173 -10.23 -9.54 3.70
CA GLU A 173 -8.95 -9.02 3.21
C GLU A 173 -8.27 -10.05 2.28
N LYS A 174 -8.20 -11.32 2.69
CA LYS A 174 -7.57 -12.39 1.91
C LYS A 174 -8.35 -12.78 0.65
N GLU A 175 -9.68 -12.85 0.74
CA GLU A 175 -10.53 -13.32 -0.35
C GLU A 175 -10.78 -12.22 -1.40
N ILE A 176 -10.72 -10.94 -1.01
CA ILE A 176 -11.18 -9.84 -1.85
C ILE A 176 -10.12 -8.76 -2.02
N TYR A 177 -9.71 -8.10 -0.93
CA TYR A 177 -8.87 -6.90 -1.04
C TYR A 177 -7.45 -7.22 -1.49
N ILE A 178 -6.77 -8.21 -0.92
CA ILE A 178 -5.40 -8.57 -1.30
C ILE A 178 -5.33 -8.94 -2.79
N PRO A 179 -6.14 -9.88 -3.33
CA PRO A 179 -6.08 -10.22 -4.75
C PRO A 179 -6.43 -9.04 -5.67
N ALA A 180 -7.41 -8.21 -5.31
CA ALA A 180 -7.77 -7.03 -6.08
C ALA A 180 -6.63 -6.00 -6.14
N GLY A 181 -5.94 -5.80 -5.01
CA GLY A 181 -4.79 -4.90 -4.91
C GLY A 181 -3.58 -5.41 -5.66
N GLN A 182 -3.32 -6.73 -5.60
CA GLN A 182 -2.26 -7.36 -6.38
C GLN A 182 -2.51 -7.15 -7.87
N LYS A 183 -3.74 -7.41 -8.34
CA LYS A 183 -4.13 -7.18 -9.73
C LYS A 183 -3.91 -5.72 -10.17
N PHE A 184 -4.34 -4.76 -9.34
CA PHE A 184 -4.13 -3.34 -9.63
C PHE A 184 -2.64 -3.01 -9.74
N LEU A 185 -1.83 -3.38 -8.75
CA LEU A 185 -0.39 -3.10 -8.77
C LEU A 185 0.31 -3.74 -9.98
N MET A 186 -0.06 -4.98 -10.31
CA MET A 186 0.44 -5.67 -11.50
C MET A 186 0.12 -4.93 -12.80
N THR A 187 -1.02 -4.23 -12.85
CA THR A 187 -1.50 -3.53 -14.05
C THR A 187 -0.93 -2.11 -14.16
N ASP A 188 -0.86 -1.39 -13.04
CA ASP A 188 -0.68 0.07 -13.04
C ASP A 188 0.76 0.52 -12.70
N LEU A 189 1.62 -0.38 -12.20
CA LEU A 189 3.04 -0.08 -12.03
C LEU A 189 3.71 0.21 -13.38
N LYS A 190 4.69 1.13 -13.37
CA LYS A 190 5.49 1.49 -14.53
C LYS A 190 6.67 0.54 -14.67
N TRP A 191 6.36 -0.68 -15.12
CA TRP A 191 7.31 -1.81 -15.23
C TRP A 191 8.48 -1.57 -16.18
N ASP A 192 8.33 -0.66 -17.13
CA ASP A 192 9.38 -0.17 -18.02
C ASP A 192 10.43 0.68 -17.28
N GLN A 193 10.05 1.29 -16.15
CA GLN A 193 10.87 2.20 -15.36
C GLN A 193 11.20 1.67 -13.96
N ILE A 194 10.93 0.38 -13.68
CA ILE A 194 10.99 -0.21 -12.34
C ILE A 194 12.38 -0.16 -11.67
N GLU A 195 13.45 0.03 -12.46
CA GLU A 195 14.83 0.15 -11.95
C GLU A 195 15.18 1.59 -11.49
N SER A 196 14.29 2.56 -11.75
CA SER A 196 14.43 3.95 -11.33
C SER A 196 13.91 4.15 -9.91
N GLN A 197 14.58 5.02 -9.15
CA GLN A 197 14.09 5.45 -7.84
C GLN A 197 13.33 6.78 -7.89
N ASP A 198 13.26 7.44 -9.06
CA ASP A 198 12.60 8.73 -9.23
C ASP A 198 11.07 8.58 -9.36
N VAL A 199 10.45 8.10 -8.28
CA VAL A 199 9.00 7.87 -8.24
C VAL A 199 8.18 9.16 -8.29
N ILE A 200 8.80 10.31 -8.09
CA ILE A 200 8.14 11.61 -8.23
C ILE A 200 7.87 11.87 -9.71
N ASP A 201 8.89 11.81 -10.57
CA ASP A 201 8.71 11.98 -12.02
C ASP A 201 7.77 10.90 -12.63
N ILE A 202 7.81 9.68 -12.08
CA ILE A 202 7.05 8.55 -12.62
C ILE A 202 5.55 8.65 -12.31
N TYR A 203 5.16 9.15 -11.12
CA TYR A 203 3.79 9.06 -10.62
C TYR A 203 3.10 10.39 -10.29
N PHE A 204 3.80 11.54 -10.26
CA PHE A 204 3.25 12.83 -9.85
C PHE A 204 3.17 13.84 -10.98
#